data_AF-A0A1R2CYY2-F1
#
_entry.id   AF-A0A1R2CYY2-F1
#
_cell.length_a   1.000
_cell.length_b   1.000
_cell.length_c   1.000
_cell.angle_alpha   90.00
_cell.angle_beta   90.00
_cell.angle_gamma   90.00
#
_symmetry.space_group_name_H-M   'P 1'
#
loop_
_entity.id
_entity.type
_entity.pdbx_description
1 polymer ?
#
loop_
_entity_poly.entity_id
_entity_poly.type
_entity_poly.pdbx_seq_one_letter_code
_entity_poly.pdbx_strand_id
1 'polypeptide(L)'
;MAEGKSDNWKFQLFDCFATPISCIWVCCVPCGGPCMQATTAKLVRGHEHSHIKACLWAVLACWVGVGYNRSRIRKKLHIDGSLFEDILLAYCCPCCSMVREWREVMSAKGNSEDELVWRAWNAYKPVE
;
A
#
# COMPACT_ATOMS: atom_id res chain seq x y z
N MET A 1 25.23 1.67 18.37
CA MET A 1 24.03 1.18 17.65
C MET A 1 23.52 2.38 16.87
N ALA A 2 23.55 2.35 15.54
CA ALA A 2 23.08 3.49 14.76
C ALA A 2 21.56 3.57 14.89
N GLU A 3 21.05 4.62 15.55
CA GLU A 3 19.63 5.00 15.50
C GLU A 3 19.29 5.31 14.04
N GLY A 4 18.68 4.34 13.36
CA GLY A 4 18.09 4.57 12.05
C GLY A 4 16.92 5.53 12.23
N LYS A 5 17.02 6.72 11.65
CA LYS A 5 15.94 7.71 11.62
C LYS A 5 14.72 7.07 10.98
N SER A 6 13.69 6.86 11.77
CA SER A 6 12.39 6.41 11.31
C SER A 6 11.58 7.61 10.83
N ASP A 7 10.93 7.46 9.68
CA ASP A 7 10.18 8.52 9.06
C ASP A 7 8.69 8.44 9.43
N ASN A 8 8.02 9.58 9.43
CA ASN A 8 6.56 9.62 9.50
C ASN A 8 5.96 9.42 8.11
N TRP A 9 4.72 8.93 8.04
CA TRP A 9 3.93 8.95 6.81
C TRP A 9 3.86 10.39 6.24
N LYS A 10 4.24 10.56 4.97
CA LYS A 10 4.16 11.84 4.24
C LYS A 10 2.70 12.24 4.01
N PHE A 11 1.84 11.28 3.66
CA PHE A 11 0.40 11.52 3.43
C PHE A 11 -0.42 11.31 4.70
N GLN A 12 -1.51 12.07 4.85
CA GLN A 12 -2.46 11.99 5.97
C GLN A 12 -3.59 11.00 5.71
N LEU A 13 -4.35 10.67 6.77
CA LEU A 13 -5.33 9.57 6.78
C LEU A 13 -6.56 9.81 5.88
N PHE A 14 -6.80 11.03 5.40
CA PHE A 14 -7.92 11.36 4.50
C PHE A 14 -7.46 11.96 3.17
N ASP A 15 -6.16 11.88 2.88
CA ASP A 15 -5.63 12.40 1.63
C ASP A 15 -6.01 11.53 0.41
N CYS A 16 -6.80 10.47 0.59
CA CYS A 16 -7.32 9.67 -0.54
C CYS A 16 -8.20 10.49 -1.49
N PHE A 17 -8.81 11.59 -1.04
CA PHE A 17 -9.57 12.50 -1.89
C PHE A 17 -8.71 13.33 -2.84
N ALA A 18 -7.40 13.48 -2.56
CA ALA A 18 -6.49 14.14 -3.48
C ALA A 18 -6.23 13.29 -4.74
N THR A 19 -6.47 11.98 -4.66
CA THR A 19 -6.29 11.03 -5.76
C THR A 19 -7.62 10.30 -6.04
N PRO A 20 -8.63 10.99 -6.60
CA PRO A 20 -10.02 10.51 -6.62
C PRO A 20 -10.18 9.23 -7.44
N ILE A 21 -9.41 9.04 -8.52
CA ILE A 21 -9.46 7.83 -9.35
C ILE A 21 -8.99 6.61 -8.56
N SER A 22 -7.88 6.73 -7.84
CA SER A 22 -7.37 5.66 -6.96
C SER A 22 -8.33 5.35 -5.82
N CYS A 23 -8.99 6.37 -5.26
CA CYS A 23 -10.03 6.18 -4.25
C CYS A 23 -11.24 5.41 -4.81
N ILE A 24 -11.77 5.81 -5.96
CA ILE A 24 -12.88 5.12 -6.64
C ILE A 24 -12.48 3.68 -6.99
N TRP A 25 -11.26 3.46 -7.47
CA TRP A 25 -10.75 2.12 -7.77
C TRP A 25 -10.79 1.22 -6.53
N VAL A 26 -10.32 1.70 -5.39
CA VAL A 26 -10.29 0.89 -4.15
C VAL A 26 -11.67 0.71 -3.53
N CYS A 27 -12.52 1.74 -3.57
CA CYS A 27 -13.84 1.74 -2.93
C CYS A 27 -14.93 1.02 -3.74
N CYS A 28 -14.93 1.22 -5.07
CA CYS A 28 -16.10 0.94 -5.90
C CYS A 28 -15.87 -0.18 -6.92
N VAL A 29 -14.61 -0.47 -7.27
CA VAL A 29 -14.30 -1.52 -8.24
C VAL A 29 -14.13 -2.86 -7.50
N PRO A 30 -14.89 -3.91 -7.87
CA PRO A 30 -14.68 -5.25 -7.32
C PRO A 30 -13.21 -5.67 -7.46
N CYS A 31 -12.63 -6.19 -6.39
CA CYS A 31 -11.22 -6.57 -6.31
C CYS A 31 -10.21 -5.40 -6.49
N GLY A 32 -10.65 -4.15 -6.59
CA GLY A 32 -9.75 -3.00 -6.78
C GLY A 32 -8.75 -2.81 -5.64
N GLY A 33 -9.21 -2.93 -4.39
CA GLY A 33 -8.36 -2.93 -3.19
C GLY A 33 -7.31 -4.05 -3.19
N PRO A 34 -7.70 -5.34 -3.29
CA PRO A 34 -6.76 -6.45 -3.43
C PRO A 34 -5.75 -6.30 -4.57
N CYS A 35 -6.18 -5.83 -5.75
CA CYS A 35 -5.28 -5.56 -6.88
C CYS A 35 -4.28 -4.42 -6.57
N MET A 36 -4.72 -3.38 -5.87
CA MET A 36 -3.83 -2.31 -5.40
C MET A 36 -2.84 -2.86 -4.38
N GLN A 37 -3.26 -3.67 -3.41
CA GLN A 37 -2.37 -4.33 -2.43
C GLN A 37 -1.32 -5.22 -3.10
N ALA A 38 -1.72 -6.01 -4.09
CA ALA A 38 -0.84 -6.86 -4.87
C ALA A 38 0.23 -6.05 -5.60
N THR A 39 -0.20 -4.98 -6.28
CA THR A 39 0.69 -4.08 -7.03
C THR A 39 1.64 -3.36 -6.09
N THR A 40 1.13 -2.78 -5.01
CA THR A 40 1.93 -2.08 -3.99
C THR A 40 3.00 -3.00 -3.41
N ALA A 41 2.64 -4.23 -3.03
CA ALA A 41 3.58 -5.20 -2.53
C ALA A 41 4.64 -5.60 -3.58
N LYS A 42 4.27 -5.72 -4.85
CA LYS A 42 5.20 -5.98 -5.96
C LYS A 42 6.26 -4.89 -6.03
N LEU A 43 5.83 -3.62 -6.05
CA LEU A 43 6.68 -2.45 -6.23
C LEU A 43 7.68 -2.26 -5.10
N VAL A 44 7.25 -2.53 -3.86
CA VAL A 44 8.09 -2.32 -2.65
C VAL A 44 8.95 -3.52 -2.33
N ARG A 45 8.38 -4.73 -2.39
CA ARG A 45 9.03 -5.91 -1.82
C ARG A 45 9.89 -6.65 -2.84
N GLY A 46 9.60 -6.58 -4.14
CA GLY A 46 10.42 -7.16 -5.21
C GLY A 46 10.59 -8.69 -5.22
N HIS A 47 10.29 -9.39 -4.11
CA HIS A 47 10.44 -10.84 -3.98
C HIS A 47 9.43 -11.61 -4.82
N GLU A 48 9.84 -12.82 -5.22
CA GLU A 48 8.99 -13.83 -5.88
C GLU A 48 7.68 -14.02 -5.10
N HIS A 49 6.55 -13.94 -5.81
CA HIS A 49 5.18 -14.08 -5.27
C HIS A 49 4.72 -13.08 -4.20
N SER A 50 5.46 -12.00 -3.94
CA SER A 50 5.04 -10.97 -2.97
C SER A 50 3.65 -10.38 -3.27
N HIS A 51 3.34 -10.19 -4.56
CA HIS A 51 2.05 -9.72 -5.05
C HIS A 51 0.91 -10.73 -4.82
N ILE A 52 1.14 -12.02 -5.09
CA ILE A 52 0.14 -13.09 -4.85
C ILE A 52 -0.17 -13.18 -3.37
N LYS A 53 0.86 -13.21 -2.51
CA LYS A 53 0.69 -13.26 -1.06
C LYS A 53 -0.10 -12.05 -0.56
N ALA A 54 0.24 -10.84 -1.02
CA ALA A 54 -0.47 -9.63 -0.60
C ALA A 54 -1.94 -9.64 -1.05
N CYS A 55 -2.22 -10.08 -2.28
CA CYS A 55 -3.58 -10.26 -2.79
C CYS A 55 -4.37 -11.25 -1.93
N LEU A 56 -3.81 -12.44 -1.69
CA LEU A 56 -4.45 -13.50 -0.90
C LEU A 56 -4.73 -13.05 0.53
N TRP A 57 -3.79 -12.34 1.17
CA TRP A 57 -4.04 -11.77 2.50
C TRP A 57 -5.19 -10.77 2.48
N ALA A 58 -5.22 -9.85 1.51
CA ALA A 58 -6.28 -8.85 1.38
C ALA A 58 -7.66 -9.48 1.12
N VAL A 59 -7.72 -10.59 0.37
CA VAL A 59 -8.98 -11.28 0.05
C VAL A 59 -9.43 -12.19 1.21
N LEU A 60 -8.55 -13.06 1.71
CA LEU A 60 -8.91 -14.11 2.67
C LEU A 60 -8.99 -13.61 4.11
N ALA A 61 -8.12 -12.68 4.50
CA ALA A 61 -8.08 -12.11 5.85
C ALA A 61 -8.66 -10.69 5.91
N CYS A 62 -9.24 -10.19 4.81
CA CYS A 62 -9.92 -8.90 4.72
C CYS A 62 -9.04 -7.77 5.33
N TRP A 63 -9.62 -6.92 6.17
CA TRP A 63 -8.98 -5.83 6.92
C TRP A 63 -7.74 -6.24 7.73
N VAL A 64 -7.70 -7.43 8.33
CA VAL A 64 -6.51 -7.93 9.03
C VAL A 64 -5.37 -8.19 8.06
N GLY A 65 -5.69 -8.76 6.90
CA GLY A 65 -4.72 -8.97 5.83
C GLY A 65 -4.19 -7.66 5.22
N VAL A 66 -5.07 -6.67 5.04
CA VAL A 66 -4.70 -5.32 4.60
C VAL A 66 -3.78 -4.65 5.64
N GLY A 67 -4.13 -4.68 6.93
CA GLY A 67 -3.28 -4.14 8.00
C GLY A 67 -1.92 -4.84 8.09
N TYR A 68 -1.87 -6.16 7.91
CA TYR A 68 -0.62 -6.90 7.85
C TYR A 68 0.25 -6.49 6.66
N ASN A 69 -0.35 -6.34 5.47
CA ASN A 69 0.37 -5.87 4.29
C ASN A 69 0.92 -4.45 4.47
N ARG A 70 0.10 -3.56 5.03
CA ARG A 70 0.48 -2.20 5.39
C ARG A 70 1.68 -2.19 6.32
N SER A 71 1.65 -2.98 7.40
CA SER A 71 2.78 -3.07 8.33
C SER A 71 4.07 -3.51 7.65
N ARG A 72 3.98 -4.45 6.70
CA ARG A 72 5.14 -4.89 5.92
C ARG A 72 5.67 -3.84 4.94
N ILE A 73 4.80 -3.02 4.35
CA ILE A 73 5.22 -1.93 3.46
C ILE A 73 5.82 -0.78 4.27
N ARG A 74 5.18 -0.42 5.38
CA ARG A 74 5.69 0.54 6.35
C ARG A 74 7.11 0.21 6.81
N LYS A 75 7.36 -1.05 7.20
CA LYS A 75 8.70 -1.54 7.57
C LYS A 75 9.72 -1.43 6.42
N LYS A 76 9.30 -1.62 5.17
CA LYS A 76 10.17 -1.49 3.99
C LYS A 76 10.48 -0.03 3.63
N LEU A 77 9.58 0.89 3.98
CA LEU A 77 9.78 2.33 3.81
C LEU A 77 10.40 2.99 5.06
N HIS A 78 10.79 2.21 6.07
CA HIS A 78 11.33 2.73 7.34
C HIS A 78 10.42 3.72 8.07
N ILE A 79 9.09 3.52 7.95
CA ILE A 79 8.09 4.37 8.58
C ILE A 79 7.70 3.86 9.98
N ASP A 80 7.52 4.78 10.92
CA ASP A 80 7.11 4.45 12.29
C ASP A 80 5.67 3.99 12.44
N GLY A 81 5.45 3.12 13.43
CA GLY A 81 4.12 2.64 13.83
C GLY A 81 4.10 1.18 14.28
N SER A 82 2.92 0.70 14.63
CA SER A 82 2.69 -0.67 15.10
C SER A 82 1.74 -1.47 14.19
N LEU A 83 1.83 -2.80 14.25
CA LEU A 83 0.89 -3.68 13.52
C LEU A 83 -0.55 -3.47 13.99
N PHE A 84 -0.75 -3.22 15.29
CA PHE A 84 -2.07 -2.99 15.85
C PHE A 84 -2.73 -1.74 15.28
N GLU A 85 -1.99 -0.62 15.21
CA GLU A 85 -2.46 0.60 14.55
C GLU A 85 -2.74 0.37 13.07
N ASP A 86 -1.86 -0.35 12.37
CA ASP A 86 -2.04 -0.64 10.94
C ASP A 86 -3.35 -1.44 10.67
N ILE A 87 -3.69 -2.41 11.54
CA ILE A 87 -4.94 -3.17 11.46
C ILE A 87 -6.15 -2.31 11.82
N LEU A 88 -6.05 -1.50 12.89
CA LEU A 88 -7.14 -0.61 13.30
C LEU A 88 -7.47 0.41 12.21
N LEU A 89 -6.45 0.97 11.57
CA LEU A 89 -6.65 1.89 10.44
C LEU A 89 -7.28 1.18 9.23
N ALA A 90 -6.84 -0.04 8.92
CA ALA A 90 -7.44 -0.85 7.86
C ALA A 90 -8.91 -1.22 8.16
N TYR A 91 -9.29 -1.31 9.43
CA TYR A 91 -10.69 -1.48 9.83
C TYR A 91 -11.52 -0.22 9.61
N CYS A 92 -11.06 0.91 10.14
CA CYS A 92 -11.85 2.14 10.24
C CYS A 92 -11.99 2.84 8.88
N CYS A 93 -10.93 2.86 8.07
CA CYS A 93 -10.99 3.34 6.69
C CYS A 93 -10.08 2.50 5.78
N PRO A 94 -10.54 1.32 5.31
CA PRO A 94 -9.73 0.44 4.46
C PRO A 94 -9.29 1.14 3.17
N CYS A 95 -10.18 1.92 2.55
CA CYS A 95 -9.86 2.63 1.32
C CYS A 95 -8.80 3.72 1.52
N CYS A 96 -8.96 4.56 2.53
CA CYS A 96 -7.96 5.57 2.86
C CYS A 96 -6.61 4.93 3.18
N SER A 97 -6.63 3.84 3.95
CA SER A 97 -5.44 3.09 4.35
C SER A 97 -4.67 2.56 3.12
N MET A 98 -5.37 1.94 2.17
CA MET A 98 -4.77 1.40 0.94
C MET A 98 -4.29 2.50 -0.01
N VAL A 99 -5.07 3.58 -0.21
CA VAL A 99 -4.67 4.69 -1.08
C VAL A 99 -3.47 5.45 -0.51
N ARG A 100 -3.46 5.69 0.81
CA ARG A 100 -2.32 6.29 1.51
C ARG A 100 -1.05 5.48 1.29
N GLU A 101 -1.15 4.16 1.45
CA GLU A 101 -0.04 3.24 1.20
C GLU A 101 0.44 3.28 -0.26
N TRP A 102 -0.49 3.26 -1.23
CA TRP A 102 -0.17 3.39 -2.66
C TRP A 102 0.63 4.64 -2.95
N ARG A 103 0.16 5.79 -2.45
CA ARG A 103 0.80 7.08 -2.69
C ARG A 103 2.20 7.16 -2.10
N GLU A 104 2.42 6.60 -0.91
CA GLU A 104 3.78 6.53 -0.37
C GLU A 104 4.72 5.74 -1.25
N VAL A 105 4.24 4.61 -1.78
CA VAL A 105 5.05 3.77 -2.65
C VAL A 105 5.34 4.47 -3.97
N MET A 106 4.37 5.16 -4.55
CA MET A 106 4.61 5.98 -5.75
C MET A 106 5.62 7.09 -5.48
N SER A 107 5.42 7.86 -4.41
CA SER A 107 6.32 8.94 -4.02
C SER A 107 7.73 8.43 -3.75
N ALA A 108 7.89 7.30 -3.03
CA ALA A 108 9.18 6.69 -2.75
C ALA A 108 9.89 6.16 -4.02
N LYS A 109 9.12 5.81 -5.06
CA LYS A 109 9.65 5.39 -6.37
C LYS A 109 9.91 6.57 -7.32
N GLY A 110 9.58 7.80 -6.94
CA GLY A 110 9.68 8.97 -7.81
C GLY A 110 8.62 9.02 -8.91
N ASN A 111 7.53 8.26 -8.76
CA ASN A 111 6.40 8.24 -9.69
C ASN A 111 5.32 9.24 -9.26
N SER A 112 4.38 9.54 -10.18
CA SER A 112 3.18 10.30 -9.85
C SER A 112 2.35 9.58 -8.79
N GLU A 113 1.90 10.31 -7.77
CA GLU A 113 1.05 9.78 -6.70
C GLU A 113 -0.35 9.38 -7.22
N ASP A 114 -0.76 9.94 -8.37
CA ASP A 114 -1.99 9.65 -9.10
C ASP A 114 -1.82 8.54 -10.16
N GLU A 115 -0.66 7.87 -10.19
CA GLU A 115 -0.43 6.81 -11.17
C GLU A 115 -1.46 5.68 -11.00
N LEU A 116 -2.01 5.25 -12.14
CA LEU A 116 -3.06 4.24 -12.15
C LEU A 116 -2.45 2.87 -11.87
N VAL A 117 -3.12 2.07 -11.04
CA VAL A 117 -2.63 0.77 -10.57
C VAL A 117 -2.18 -0.13 -11.72
N TRP A 118 -2.95 -0.23 -12.80
CA TRP A 118 -2.62 -1.07 -13.95
C TRP A 118 -1.45 -0.54 -14.79
N ARG A 119 -1.27 0.78 -14.87
CA ARG A 119 -0.13 1.39 -15.56
C ARG A 119 1.16 1.13 -14.79
N ALA A 120 1.14 1.38 -13.48
CA ALA A 120 2.24 1.07 -12.58
C ALA A 120 2.57 -0.43 -12.55
N TRP A 121 1.57 -1.32 -12.64
CA TRP A 121 1.79 -2.77 -12.75
C TRP A 121 2.59 -3.15 -14.00
N ASN A 122 2.23 -2.57 -15.15
CA ASN A 122 2.87 -2.85 -16.44
C ASN A 122 4.25 -2.20 -16.58
N ALA A 123 4.45 -1.04 -15.95
CA ALA A 123 5.72 -0.33 -15.97
C ALA A 123 6.77 -0.92 -15.02
N TYR A 124 6.37 -1.80 -14.09
CA TYR A 124 7.28 -2.41 -13.14
C TYR A 124 8.33 -3.29 -13.82
N LYS A 125 9.60 -3.00 -13.58
CA LYS A 125 10.74 -3.86 -13.89
C LYS A 125 11.23 -4.53 -12.59
N PRO A 126 11.42 -5.86 -12.56
CA PRO A 126 12.03 -6.52 -11.40
C PRO A 126 13.46 -5.99 -11.19
N VAL A 127 13.90 -5.95 -9.94
CA VAL A 127 15.32 -5.70 -9.62
C VAL A 127 16.06 -6.99 -9.97
N GLU A 128 17.01 -6.91 -10.91
CA GLU A 128 17.93 -8.00 -11.25
C GLU A 128 18.87 -8.35 -10.09
#